data_AF-K1UFG5-F1
#
_entry.id   AF-K1UFG5-F1
#
_cell.length_a   1.000
_cell.length_b   1.000
_cell.length_c   1.000
_cell.angle_alpha   90.00
_cell.angle_beta   90.00
_cell.angle_gamma   90.00
#
_symmetry.space_group_name_H-M   'P 1'
#
loop_
_entity.id
_entity.type
_entity.pdbx_description
1 polymer ?
#
loop_
_entity_poly.entity_id
_entity_poly.type
_entity_poly.pdbx_seq_one_letter_code
_entity_poly.pdbx_strand_id
1 'polypeptide(L)'
;TDCPVGRSFPEMDIEKVVFHALTQFLALAQKEAVQNREVGDLRKSAIKECAEKIRILQKQNEQHKASKLRLYEKYAAGGITKKAYLKQKAATDAKIAENDEAIQRSHERMKELDSETSCSDEKLDAVCDQYADCKALTYELTHAFISAVYIYDLDNIEIVWKFKDFLTTSEGEAK
;
A
#
# COMPACT_ATOMS: atom_id res chain seq x y z
N THR A 1 32.15 -6.87 -31.19
CA THR A 1 32.36 -5.42 -31.09
C THR A 1 33.84 -5.23 -30.88
N ASP A 2 34.52 -4.57 -31.82
CA ASP A 2 35.96 -4.32 -31.70
C ASP A 2 36.18 -3.33 -30.56
N CYS A 3 37.07 -3.66 -29.61
CA CYS A 3 37.39 -2.77 -28.51
C CYS A 3 38.16 -1.57 -29.07
N PRO A 4 37.72 -0.30 -28.88
CA PRO A 4 38.43 0.86 -29.37
C PRO A 4 39.75 1.04 -28.61
N VAL A 5 40.80 0.36 -29.07
CA VAL A 5 42.14 0.43 -28.50
C VAL A 5 42.67 1.87 -28.65
N GLY A 6 42.93 2.54 -27.52
CA GLY A 6 43.50 3.89 -27.49
C GLY A 6 42.54 5.02 -27.07
N ARG A 7 41.25 4.73 -26.83
CA ARG A 7 40.38 5.66 -26.09
C ARG A 7 40.51 5.42 -24.60
N SER A 8 40.72 6.50 -23.84
CA SER A 8 40.74 6.51 -22.38
C SER A 8 39.63 7.42 -21.87
N PHE A 9 38.86 6.94 -20.91
CA PHE A 9 37.86 7.74 -20.21
C PHE A 9 38.45 8.20 -18.88
N PRO A 10 38.41 9.50 -18.54
CA PRO A 10 38.87 9.96 -17.25
C PRO A 10 38.02 9.35 -16.14
N GLU A 11 38.68 8.71 -15.16
CA GLU A 11 38.02 8.12 -13.99
C GLU A 11 37.07 9.12 -13.32
N MET A 12 37.52 10.36 -13.15
CA MET A 12 36.75 11.45 -12.56
C MET A 12 35.42 11.72 -13.29
N ASP A 13 35.34 11.53 -14.61
CA ASP A 13 34.12 11.79 -15.36
C ASP A 13 33.12 10.63 -15.22
N ILE A 14 33.62 9.38 -15.20
CA ILE A 14 32.82 8.20 -14.90
C ILE A 14 32.29 8.26 -13.47
N GLU A 15 33.15 8.58 -12.50
CA GLU A 15 32.76 8.70 -11.09
C GLU A 15 31.65 9.74 -10.90
N LYS A 16 31.75 10.91 -11.55
CA LYS A 16 30.72 11.94 -11.49
C LYS A 16 29.38 11.46 -12.04
N VAL A 17 29.38 10.80 -13.21
CA VAL A 17 28.16 10.29 -13.83
C VAL A 17 27.52 9.20 -12.96
N VAL A 18 28.33 8.24 -12.50
CA VAL A 18 27.86 7.13 -11.65
C VAL A 18 27.34 7.65 -10.32
N PHE A 19 28.05 8.57 -9.67
CA PHE A 19 27.62 9.17 -8.41
C PHE A 19 26.33 9.97 -8.57
N HIS A 20 26.20 10.73 -9.67
CA HIS A 20 24.98 11.46 -9.96
C HIS A 20 23.79 10.51 -10.15
N ALA A 21 23.96 9.45 -10.93
CA ALA A 21 22.92 8.44 -11.16
C ALA A 21 22.52 7.72 -9.85
N LEU A 22 23.49 7.36 -9.01
CA LEU A 22 23.24 6.79 -7.68
C LEU A 22 22.44 7.74 -6.79
N THR A 23 22.80 9.02 -6.79
CA THR A 23 22.09 10.04 -6.02
C THR A 23 20.63 10.16 -6.47
N GLN A 24 20.38 10.16 -7.79
CA GLN A 24 19.02 10.16 -8.33
C GLN A 24 18.25 8.88 -7.95
N PHE A 25 18.89 7.72 -8.06
CA PHE A 25 18.29 6.44 -7.70
C PHE A 25 17.87 6.42 -6.23
N LEU A 26 18.75 6.82 -5.32
CA LEU A 26 18.47 6.93 -3.88
C LEU A 26 17.31 7.87 -3.59
N ALA A 27 17.28 9.04 -4.24
CA ALA A 27 16.19 10.00 -4.05
C ALA A 27 14.83 9.46 -4.51
N LEU A 28 14.80 8.72 -5.62
CA LEU A 28 13.57 8.08 -6.11
C LEU A 28 13.12 6.94 -5.21
N ALA A 29 14.03 6.07 -4.79
CA ALA A 29 13.74 4.98 -3.86
C ALA A 29 13.18 5.52 -2.53
N GLN A 30 13.80 6.57 -1.98
CA GLN A 30 13.30 7.23 -0.77
C GLN A 30 11.88 7.81 -0.95
N LYS A 31 11.63 8.45 -2.10
CA LYS A 31 10.30 8.99 -2.42
C LYS A 31 9.25 7.88 -2.51
N GLU A 32 9.57 6.77 -3.18
CA GLU A 32 8.67 5.62 -3.29
C GLU A 32 8.42 4.96 -1.93
N ALA A 33 9.46 4.83 -1.09
CA ALA A 33 9.32 4.31 0.27
C ALA A 33 8.34 5.15 1.12
N VAL A 34 8.45 6.49 1.04
CA VAL A 34 7.51 7.40 1.71
C VAL A 34 6.09 7.23 1.17
N GLN A 35 5.91 7.17 -0.14
CA GLN A 35 4.59 6.95 -0.76
C GLN A 35 3.99 5.59 -0.36
N ASN A 36 4.78 4.52 -0.38
CA ASN A 36 4.36 3.18 0.03
C ASN A 36 3.93 3.15 1.49
N ARG A 37 4.65 3.86 2.37
CA ARG A 37 4.27 4.01 3.78
C ARG A 37 2.94 4.74 3.93
N GLU A 38 2.76 5.87 3.25
CA GLU A 38 1.51 6.65 3.30
C GLU A 38 0.31 5.81 2.81
N VAL A 39 0.46 5.11 1.69
CA VAL A 39 -0.57 4.19 1.16
C VAL A 39 -0.85 3.05 2.16
N GLY A 40 0.19 2.49 2.77
CA GLY A 40 0.06 1.48 3.82
C GLY A 40 -0.70 1.99 5.05
N ASP A 41 -0.44 3.22 5.49
CA ASP A 41 -1.10 3.83 6.65
C ASP A 41 -2.56 4.19 6.37
N LEU A 42 -2.87 4.65 5.14
CA LEU A 42 -4.25 4.86 4.69
C LEU A 42 -5.04 3.54 4.68
N ARG A 43 -4.46 2.47 4.12
CA ARG A 43 -5.07 1.13 4.10
C ARG A 43 -5.35 0.61 5.52
N LYS A 44 -4.37 0.70 6.43
CA LYS A 44 -4.55 0.34 7.85
C LYS A 44 -5.68 1.14 8.50
N SER A 45 -5.78 2.42 8.18
CA SER A 45 -6.83 3.31 8.73
C SER A 45 -8.21 2.90 8.22
N ALA A 46 -8.34 2.59 6.92
CA ALA A 46 -9.60 2.11 6.33
C ALA A 46 -10.04 0.74 6.90
N ILE A 47 -9.10 -0.17 7.16
CA ILE A 47 -9.38 -1.45 7.84
C ILE A 47 -9.92 -1.21 9.24
N LYS A 48 -9.29 -0.32 10.02
CA LYS A 48 -9.75 0.06 11.37
C LYS A 48 -11.16 0.64 11.35
N GLU A 49 -11.46 1.51 10.37
CA GLU A 49 -12.80 2.07 10.19
C GLU A 49 -13.84 0.98 9.91
N CYS A 50 -13.54 0.04 9.02
CA CYS A 50 -14.42 -1.10 8.74
C CYS A 50 -14.68 -1.94 10.00
N ALA A 51 -13.63 -2.22 10.79
CA ALA A 51 -13.75 -2.97 12.03
C ALA A 51 -14.63 -2.27 13.07
N GLU A 52 -14.46 -0.95 13.24
CA GLU A 52 -15.30 -0.17 14.17
C GLU A 52 -16.75 -0.12 13.69
N LYS A 53 -16.99 0.04 12.39
CA LYS A 53 -18.34 0.01 11.81
C LYS A 53 -19.03 -1.33 12.08
N ILE A 54 -18.32 -2.46 11.88
CA ILE A 54 -18.85 -3.80 12.19
C ILE A 54 -19.22 -3.89 13.67
N ARG A 55 -18.35 -3.46 14.58
CA ARG A 55 -18.59 -3.47 16.03
C ARG A 55 -19.84 -2.68 16.41
N ILE A 56 -20.01 -1.47 15.84
CA ILE A 56 -21.17 -0.62 16.09
C ILE A 56 -22.45 -1.31 15.60
N LEU A 57 -22.46 -1.84 14.38
CA LEU A 57 -23.64 -2.50 13.79
C LEU A 57 -24.02 -3.78 14.54
N GLN A 58 -23.04 -4.58 14.97
CA GLN A 58 -23.27 -5.77 15.79
C GLN A 58 -23.95 -5.40 17.12
N LYS A 59 -23.47 -4.36 17.80
CA LYS A 59 -24.08 -3.83 19.03
C LYS A 59 -25.51 -3.33 18.80
N GLN A 60 -25.77 -2.65 17.68
CA GLN A 60 -27.13 -2.23 17.31
C GLN A 60 -28.04 -3.45 17.07
N ASN A 61 -27.55 -4.50 16.42
CA ASN A 61 -28.32 -5.72 16.21
C ASN A 61 -28.65 -6.45 17.51
N GLU A 62 -27.75 -6.48 18.49
CA GLU A 62 -28.05 -6.97 19.84
C GLU A 62 -29.16 -6.16 20.52
N GLN A 63 -29.11 -4.83 20.42
CA GLN A 63 -30.15 -3.94 20.96
C GLN A 63 -31.50 -4.17 20.28
N HIS A 64 -31.52 -4.35 18.96
CA HIS A 64 -32.74 -4.66 18.20
C HIS A 64 -33.31 -6.04 18.59
N LYS A 65 -32.46 -7.06 18.75
CA LYS A 65 -32.87 -8.39 19.25
C LYS A 65 -33.49 -8.30 20.64
N ALA A 66 -32.87 -7.56 21.57
CA ALA A 66 -33.41 -7.33 22.91
C ALA A 66 -34.74 -6.56 22.88
N SER A 67 -34.84 -5.53 22.02
CA SER A 67 -36.07 -4.75 21.83
C SER A 67 -37.21 -5.62 21.28
N LYS A 68 -36.90 -6.55 20.38
CA LYS A 68 -37.87 -7.49 19.81
C LYS A 68 -38.42 -8.46 20.87
N LEU A 69 -37.57 -8.91 21.80
CA LEU A 69 -38.00 -9.73 22.94
C LEU A 69 -38.97 -8.95 23.84
N ARG A 70 -38.60 -7.72 24.24
CA ARG A 70 -39.48 -6.84 25.05
C ARG A 70 -40.81 -6.53 24.35
N LEU A 71 -40.78 -6.35 23.03
CA LEU A 71 -41.98 -6.13 22.23
C LEU A 71 -42.92 -7.36 22.25
N TYR A 72 -42.35 -8.56 22.21
CA TYR A 72 -43.12 -9.81 22.35
C TYR A 72 -43.75 -9.95 23.74
N GLU A 73 -42.98 -9.67 24.81
CA GLU A 73 -43.50 -9.68 26.19
C GLU A 73 -44.69 -8.73 26.35
N LYS A 74 -44.59 -7.51 25.79
CA LYS A 74 -45.69 -6.53 25.80
C LYS A 74 -46.94 -7.02 25.07
N TYR A 75 -46.77 -7.73 23.96
CA TYR A 75 -47.87 -8.37 23.25
C TYR A 75 -48.50 -9.51 24.06
N ALA A 76 -47.67 -10.39 24.63
CA ALA A 76 -48.12 -11.52 25.45
C ALA A 76 -48.90 -11.07 26.70
N ALA A 77 -48.51 -9.95 27.30
CA ALA A 77 -49.22 -9.32 28.41
C ALA A 77 -50.50 -8.56 27.99
N GLY A 78 -50.88 -8.57 26.71
CA GLY A 78 -52.05 -7.86 26.19
C GLY A 78 -51.88 -6.34 26.07
N GLY A 79 -50.68 -5.80 26.31
CA GLY A 79 -50.40 -4.36 26.27
C GLY A 79 -50.31 -3.74 24.88
N ILE A 80 -50.32 -4.56 23.82
CA ILE A 80 -50.43 -4.13 22.42
C ILE A 80 -51.24 -5.15 21.60
N THR A 81 -51.83 -4.69 20.50
CA THR A 81 -52.55 -5.57 19.57
C THR A 81 -51.58 -6.41 18.74
N LYS A 82 -52.04 -7.58 18.26
CA LYS A 82 -51.29 -8.43 17.32
C LYS A 82 -50.84 -7.67 16.07
N LYS A 83 -51.70 -6.80 15.52
CA LYS A 83 -51.37 -5.98 14.35
C LYS A 83 -50.23 -5.00 14.62
N ALA A 84 -50.25 -4.34 15.78
CA ALA A 84 -49.18 -3.42 16.17
C ALA A 84 -47.85 -4.16 16.42
N TYR A 85 -47.91 -5.32 17.07
CA TYR A 85 -46.76 -6.21 17.28
C TYR A 85 -46.11 -6.61 15.94
N LEU A 86 -46.89 -7.16 15.01
CA LEU A 86 -46.39 -7.62 13.72
C LEU A 86 -45.73 -6.49 12.91
N LYS A 87 -46.33 -5.29 12.92
CA LYS A 87 -45.77 -4.12 12.22
C LYS A 87 -44.42 -3.71 12.80
N GLN A 88 -44.31 -3.59 14.13
CA GLN A 88 -43.06 -3.18 14.78
C GLN A 88 -41.98 -4.27 14.70
N LYS A 89 -42.37 -5.55 14.80
CA LYS A 89 -41.49 -6.70 14.59
C LYS A 89 -40.88 -6.64 13.18
N ALA A 90 -41.71 -6.49 12.15
CA ALA A 90 -41.25 -6.41 10.77
C ALA A 90 -40.29 -5.23 10.53
N ALA A 91 -40.59 -4.06 11.10
CA ALA A 91 -39.70 -2.90 11.02
C ALA A 91 -38.34 -3.14 11.71
N THR A 92 -38.34 -3.86 12.84
CA THR A 92 -37.10 -4.20 13.56
C THR A 92 -36.30 -5.28 12.82
N ASP A 93 -36.98 -6.28 12.26
CA ASP A 93 -36.34 -7.34 11.45
C ASP A 93 -35.70 -6.74 10.19
N ALA A 94 -36.34 -5.77 9.54
CA ALA A 94 -35.77 -5.06 8.39
C ALA A 94 -34.47 -4.30 8.74
N LYS A 95 -34.42 -3.62 9.89
CA LYS A 95 -33.20 -2.93 10.36
C LYS A 95 -32.07 -3.91 10.67
N ILE A 96 -32.39 -5.06 11.27
CA ILE A 96 -31.41 -6.11 11.53
C ILE A 96 -30.81 -6.61 10.20
N ALA A 97 -31.65 -6.88 9.21
CA ALA A 97 -31.21 -7.33 7.89
C ALA A 97 -30.32 -6.29 7.19
N GLU A 98 -30.71 -5.02 7.20
CA GLU A 98 -29.90 -3.92 6.64
C GLU A 98 -28.51 -3.83 7.30
N ASN A 99 -28.47 -3.94 8.63
CA ASN A 99 -27.22 -3.95 9.39
C ASN A 99 -26.37 -5.19 9.08
N ASP A 100 -26.98 -6.38 8.97
CA ASP A 100 -26.27 -7.62 8.64
C ASP A 100 -25.63 -7.53 7.24
N GLU A 101 -26.34 -6.98 6.25
CA GLU A 101 -25.76 -6.71 4.93
C GLU A 101 -24.62 -5.68 4.99
N ALA A 102 -24.76 -4.63 5.79
CA ALA A 102 -23.71 -3.63 5.95
C ALA A 102 -22.46 -4.20 6.65
N ILE A 103 -22.64 -5.12 7.61
CA ILE A 103 -21.56 -5.89 8.24
C ILE A 103 -20.86 -6.76 7.18
N GLN A 104 -21.63 -7.49 6.37
CA GLN A 104 -21.07 -8.33 5.31
C GLN A 104 -20.22 -7.53 4.31
N ARG A 105 -20.76 -6.41 3.80
CA ARG A 105 -20.01 -5.51 2.90
C ARG A 105 -18.73 -4.96 3.54
N SER A 106 -18.77 -4.67 4.84
CA SER A 106 -17.58 -4.18 5.56
C SER A 106 -16.52 -5.27 5.73
N HIS A 107 -16.93 -6.53 5.93
CA HIS A 107 -16.02 -7.68 5.93
C HIS A 107 -15.39 -7.93 4.56
N GLU A 108 -16.18 -7.87 3.49
CA GLU A 108 -15.69 -7.99 2.11
C GLU A 108 -14.66 -6.90 1.80
N ARG A 109 -14.97 -5.64 2.14
CA ARG A 109 -14.04 -4.51 1.96
C ARG A 109 -12.73 -4.70 2.73
N MET A 110 -12.80 -5.23 3.95
CA MET A 110 -11.60 -5.50 4.76
C MET A 110 -10.72 -6.56 4.11
N LYS A 111 -11.33 -7.63 3.58
CA LYS A 111 -10.62 -8.69 2.86
C LYS A 111 -9.94 -8.18 1.59
N GLU A 112 -10.59 -7.28 0.84
CA GLU A 112 -9.99 -6.63 -0.32
C GLU A 112 -8.74 -5.83 0.09
N LEU A 113 -8.88 -4.97 1.09
CA LEU A 113 -7.78 -4.14 1.60
C LEU A 113 -6.60 -4.99 2.13
N ASP A 114 -6.86 -6.10 2.81
CA ASP A 114 -5.81 -7.02 3.28
C ASP A 114 -5.10 -7.75 2.13
N SER A 115 -5.79 -7.98 1.00
CA SER A 115 -5.21 -8.66 -0.17
C SER A 115 -4.33 -7.76 -1.03
N GLU A 116 -4.52 -6.44 -0.98
CA GLU A 116 -3.64 -5.46 -1.58
C GLU A 116 -2.28 -5.52 -0.87
N THR A 117 -1.31 -6.26 -1.43
CA THR A 117 0.05 -6.37 -0.87
C THR A 117 0.79 -5.05 -1.03
N SER A 118 1.47 -4.54 0.00
CA SER A 118 2.37 -3.38 -0.16
C SER A 118 3.56 -3.79 -1.02
N CYS A 119 3.80 -3.06 -2.10
CA CYS A 119 4.95 -3.24 -2.98
C CYS A 119 6.25 -2.62 -2.41
N SER A 120 6.55 -2.78 -1.11
CA SER A 120 7.86 -2.38 -0.59
C SER A 120 8.87 -3.50 -0.80
N ASP A 121 10.02 -3.18 -1.38
CA ASP A 121 11.19 -4.06 -1.39
C ASP A 121 12.01 -3.76 -0.13
N GLU A 122 11.78 -4.50 0.96
CA GLU A 122 12.40 -4.20 2.26
C GLU A 122 13.94 -4.24 2.20
N LYS A 123 14.52 -4.95 1.23
CA LYS A 123 15.98 -4.99 1.04
C LYS A 123 16.49 -3.70 0.45
N LEU A 124 15.77 -3.11 -0.49
CA LEU A 124 16.14 -1.82 -1.07
C LEU A 124 16.04 -0.71 -0.04
N ASP A 125 14.95 -0.67 0.75
CA ASP A 125 14.74 0.34 1.78
C ASP A 125 15.91 0.35 2.79
N ALA A 126 16.33 -0.83 3.26
CA ALA A 126 17.44 -0.96 4.19
C ALA A 126 18.78 -0.45 3.64
N VAL A 127 19.06 -0.71 2.35
CA VAL A 127 20.28 -0.22 1.71
C VAL A 127 20.19 1.29 1.45
N CYS A 128 19.02 1.83 1.10
CA CYS A 128 18.83 3.28 0.96
C CYS A 128 19.08 4.02 2.28
N ASP A 129 18.54 3.51 3.40
CA ASP A 129 18.75 4.08 4.73
C ASP A 129 20.24 4.09 5.14
N GLN A 130 20.98 3.02 4.81
CA GLN A 130 22.40 2.90 5.13
C GLN A 130 23.27 3.97 4.45
N TYR A 131 22.86 4.43 3.26
CA TYR A 131 23.67 5.31 2.41
C TYR A 131 23.05 6.68 2.15
N ALA A 132 21.96 7.04 2.83
CA ALA A 132 21.21 8.29 2.65
C ALA A 132 22.08 9.57 2.76
N ASP A 133 23.13 9.55 3.59
CA ASP A 133 24.01 10.70 3.85
C ASP A 133 25.36 10.66 3.10
N CYS A 134 25.54 9.77 2.12
CA CYS A 134 26.79 9.68 1.38
C CYS A 134 27.05 10.92 0.51
N LYS A 135 28.21 11.56 0.73
CA LYS A 135 28.63 12.78 0.02
C LYS A 135 29.60 12.54 -1.13
N ALA A 136 30.04 11.29 -1.30
CA ALA A 136 31.00 10.88 -2.32
C ALA A 136 30.74 9.43 -2.73
N LEU A 137 31.22 9.07 -3.92
CA LEU A 137 31.18 7.70 -4.41
C LEU A 137 32.16 6.85 -3.59
N THR A 138 31.64 5.85 -2.89
CA THR A 138 32.48 4.85 -2.21
C THR A 138 32.36 3.50 -2.90
N TYR A 139 33.36 2.64 -2.71
CA TYR A 139 33.33 1.28 -3.22
C TYR A 139 32.11 0.52 -2.67
N GLU A 140 31.84 0.65 -1.38
CA GLU A 140 30.74 -0.01 -0.69
C GLU A 140 29.38 0.41 -1.27
N LEU A 141 29.18 1.72 -1.48
CA LEU A 141 27.97 2.27 -2.08
C LEU A 141 27.78 1.74 -3.51
N THR A 142 28.82 1.86 -4.34
CA THR A 142 28.79 1.43 -5.74
C THR A 142 28.49 -0.07 -5.83
N HIS A 143 29.19 -0.87 -5.02
CA HIS A 143 29.02 -2.32 -5.00
C HIS A 143 27.66 -2.75 -4.44
N ALA A 144 27.02 -1.96 -3.56
CA ALA A 144 25.70 -2.28 -3.03
C ALA A 144 24.59 -2.14 -4.09
N PHE A 145 24.64 -1.09 -4.93
CA PHE A 145 23.56 -0.74 -5.85
C PHE A 145 23.79 -1.16 -7.30
N ILE A 146 25.04 -1.19 -7.75
CA ILE A 146 25.37 -1.36 -9.17
C ILE A 146 25.93 -2.77 -9.41
N SER A 147 25.36 -3.45 -10.39
CA SER A 147 25.81 -4.74 -10.89
C SER A 147 26.94 -4.58 -11.90
N ALA A 148 26.81 -3.65 -12.84
CA ALA A 148 27.80 -3.37 -13.86
C ALA A 148 27.68 -1.93 -14.38
N VAL A 149 28.79 -1.39 -14.89
CA VAL A 149 28.82 -0.14 -15.66
C VAL A 149 29.42 -0.46 -17.02
N TYR A 150 28.65 -0.25 -18.08
CA TYR A 150 29.11 -0.42 -19.46
C TYR A 150 29.39 0.94 -20.08
N ILE A 151 30.51 1.06 -20.77
CA ILE A 151 30.92 2.28 -21.46
C ILE A 151 30.95 1.97 -22.94
N TYR A 152 30.19 2.73 -23.72
CA TYR A 152 30.08 2.59 -25.16
C TYR A 152 30.74 3.77 -25.88
N ASP A 153 30.82 3.68 -27.21
CA ASP A 153 31.22 4.79 -28.06
C ASP A 153 30.29 6.00 -27.90
N LEU A 154 30.82 7.21 -28.14
CA LEU A 154 30.12 8.50 -28.04
C LEU A 154 29.73 8.91 -26.60
N ASP A 155 30.58 8.59 -25.62
CA ASP A 155 30.40 8.98 -24.20
C ASP A 155 29.11 8.45 -23.55
N ASN A 156 28.55 7.38 -24.10
CA ASN A 156 27.36 6.73 -23.55
C ASN A 156 27.76 5.76 -22.43
N ILE A 157 27.24 5.98 -21.22
CA ILE A 157 27.45 5.13 -20.05
C ILE A 157 26.11 4.49 -19.67
N GLU A 158 26.08 3.16 -19.58
CA GLU A 158 24.94 2.39 -19.09
C GLU A 158 25.27 1.81 -17.71
N ILE A 159 24.35 2.00 -16.76
CA ILE A 159 24.47 1.50 -15.39
C ILE A 159 23.43 0.41 -15.20
N VAL A 160 23.88 -0.80 -14.89
CA VAL A 160 23.00 -1.92 -14.56
C VAL A 160 22.84 -2.01 -13.06
N TRP A 161 21.63 -1.78 -12.58
CA TRP A 161 21.29 -1.83 -11.16
C TRP A 161 21.09 -3.26 -10.65
N LYS A 162 21.38 -3.49 -9.37
CA LYS A 162 21.06 -4.75 -8.66
C LYS A 162 19.60 -4.81 -8.21
N PHE A 163 18.93 -3.67 -8.15
CA PHE A 163 17.54 -3.51 -7.73
C PHE A 163 16.67 -3.16 -8.94
N LYS A 164 15.34 -3.19 -8.73
CA LYS A 164 14.38 -2.73 -9.74
C LYS A 164 14.73 -1.29 -10.13
N ASP A 165 14.79 -1.04 -11.44
CA ASP A 165 15.13 0.29 -11.95
C ASP A 165 13.93 1.23 -11.80
N PHE A 166 14.16 2.38 -11.16
CA PHE A 166 13.17 3.45 -10.98
C PHE A 166 13.18 4.46 -12.13
N LEU A 167 14.27 4.52 -12.91
CA LEU A 167 14.55 5.55 -13.90
C LEU A 167 13.94 5.25 -15.27
N THR A 168 13.51 4.01 -15.54
CA THR A 168 12.88 3.61 -16.81
C THR A 168 11.38 3.89 -16.88
N THR A 169 10.76 4.44 -15.84
CA THR A 169 9.30 4.70 -15.80
C THR A 169 8.87 5.96 -16.57
N SER A 170 9.76 6.59 -17.35
CA SER A 170 9.38 7.66 -18.27
C SER A 170 9.82 7.35 -19.70
N GLU A 171 9.09 6.46 -20.39
CA GLU A 171 8.81 6.57 -21.83
C GLU A 171 7.80 5.51 -22.29
N GLY A 172 6.54 5.93 -22.46
CA GLY A 172 5.64 5.42 -23.50
C GLY A 172 5.02 4.02 -23.36
N GLU A 173 3.98 3.88 -22.53
CA GLU A 173 2.90 2.94 -22.87
C GLU A 173 2.04 3.57 -23.98
N ALA A 174 2.45 3.33 -25.22
CA ALA A 174 1.56 3.38 -26.37
C ALA A 174 1.68 2.06 -27.12
N LYS A 175 0.80 1.11 -26.77
CA LYS A 175 0.24 0.16 -27.74
C LYS A 175 -1.09 -0.40 -27.28
#